data_AF-A0A767U950-F1
#
_entry.id   AF-A0A767U950-F1
#
_cell.length_a   1.000
_cell.length_b   1.000
_cell.length_c   1.000
_cell.angle_alpha   90.00
_cell.angle_beta   90.00
_cell.angle_gamma   90.00
#
_symmetry.space_group_name_H-M   'P 1'
#
loop_
_entity.id
_entity.type
_entity.pdbx_description
1 polymer ?
#
loop_
_entity_poly.entity_id
_entity_poly.type
_entity_poly.pdbx_seq_one_letter_code
_entity_poly.pdbx_strand_id
1 'polypeptide(L)'
;GGMLTNLEGQLKQQNAADKLDQVLAEIPRVREDLGFIPLVTPTSQIVGTQAVLNVLTGERYKTIAKETAGILKGEYGHTPVPVNAALQARVLEGGAPVTCRPADLLKPELAELEADVRRQAQEKGITLAGNAIDDVLTVALFPQI
;
A
#
# COMPACT_ATOMS: atom_id res chain seq x y z
N GLY A 1 -19.46 3.23 1.37
CA GLY A 1 -18.50 2.28 1.98
C GLY A 1 -17.23 3.03 2.38
N GLY A 2 -16.36 2.44 3.20
CA GLY A 2 -15.20 3.14 3.78
C GLY A 2 -14.26 3.82 2.78
N MET A 3 -14.09 3.24 1.58
CA MET A 3 -13.34 3.86 0.49
C MET A 3 -13.93 5.22 0.06
N LEU A 4 -15.25 5.30 -0.16
CA LEU A 4 -15.90 6.53 -0.62
C LEU A 4 -15.76 7.67 0.40
N THR A 5 -16.03 7.38 1.67
CA THR A 5 -15.91 8.36 2.76
C THR A 5 -14.48 8.88 2.90
N ASN A 6 -13.48 8.02 2.70
CA ASN A 6 -12.08 8.46 2.70
C ASN A 6 -11.77 9.37 1.50
N LEU A 7 -12.25 9.03 0.30
CA LEU A 7 -12.04 9.83 -0.91
C LEU A 7 -12.67 11.22 -0.79
N GLU A 8 -13.90 11.30 -0.28
CA GLU A 8 -14.57 12.57 0.02
C GLU A 8 -13.74 13.43 1.00
N GLY A 9 -13.19 12.79 2.04
CA GLY A 9 -12.28 13.44 2.98
C GLY A 9 -11.02 13.98 2.31
N GLN A 10 -10.36 13.18 1.46
CA GLN A 10 -9.16 13.59 0.72
C GLN A 10 -9.44 14.77 -0.23
N LEU A 11 -10.53 14.71 -0.99
CA LEU A 11 -10.91 15.79 -1.92
C LEU A 11 -11.27 17.08 -1.17
N LYS A 12 -11.97 16.97 -0.03
CA LYS A 12 -12.31 18.13 0.80
C LYS A 12 -11.06 18.80 1.37
N GLN A 13 -10.09 18.03 1.86
CA GLN A 13 -8.81 18.56 2.34
C GLN A 13 -8.02 19.30 1.26
N GLN A 14 -8.23 18.95 -0.01
CA GLN A 14 -7.59 19.60 -1.16
C GLN A 14 -8.48 20.63 -1.86
N ASN A 15 -9.60 21.05 -1.24
CA ASN A 15 -10.57 21.98 -1.81
C ASN A 15 -11.08 21.60 -3.21
N ALA A 16 -11.24 20.29 -3.46
CA ALA A 16 -11.59 19.71 -4.75
C ALA A 16 -12.82 18.78 -4.66
N ALA A 17 -13.74 19.07 -3.74
CA ALA A 17 -14.93 18.24 -3.50
C ALA A 17 -15.85 18.14 -4.74
N ASP A 18 -15.82 19.14 -5.61
CA ASP A 18 -16.51 19.18 -6.91
C ASP A 18 -15.99 18.14 -7.91
N LYS A 19 -14.82 17.55 -7.68
CA LYS A 19 -14.20 16.55 -8.57
C LYS A 19 -14.59 15.10 -8.23
N LEU A 20 -15.48 14.87 -7.26
CA LEU A 20 -15.86 13.53 -6.83
C LEU A 20 -16.34 12.65 -7.99
N ASP A 21 -17.20 13.18 -8.86
CA ASP A 21 -17.73 12.43 -10.01
C ASP A 21 -16.62 12.01 -10.99
N GLN A 22 -15.60 12.87 -11.18
CA GLN A 22 -14.44 12.55 -12.02
C GLN A 22 -13.61 11.43 -11.40
N VAL A 23 -13.42 11.45 -10.08
CA VAL A 23 -12.72 10.39 -9.36
C VAL A 23 -13.49 9.07 -9.47
N LEU A 24 -14.81 9.09 -9.29
CA LEU A 24 -15.66 7.90 -9.43
C LEU A 24 -15.58 7.30 -10.84
N ALA A 25 -15.50 8.14 -11.89
CA ALA A 25 -15.30 7.70 -13.26
C ALA A 25 -13.88 7.17 -13.55
N GLU A 26 -12.88 7.62 -12.79
CA GLU A 26 -11.48 7.21 -12.94
C GLU A 26 -11.16 5.89 -12.23
N ILE A 27 -11.82 5.58 -11.11
CA ILE A 27 -11.66 4.32 -10.35
C ILE A 27 -11.73 3.06 -11.24
N PRO A 28 -12.76 2.84 -12.08
CA PRO A 28 -12.82 1.63 -12.89
C PRO A 28 -11.66 1.50 -13.88
N ARG A 29 -11.14 2.62 -14.40
CA ARG A 29 -9.99 2.64 -15.32
C ARG A 29 -8.69 2.30 -14.60
N VAL A 30 -8.49 2.87 -13.41
CA VAL A 30 -7.34 2.50 -12.57
C VAL A 30 -7.41 1.04 -12.15
N ARG A 31 -8.60 0.55 -11.79
CA ARG A 31 -8.79 -0.85 -11.44
C ARG A 31 -8.44 -1.79 -12.60
N GLU A 32 -8.83 -1.44 -13.82
CA GLU A 32 -8.46 -2.18 -15.04
C GLU A 32 -6.94 -2.17 -15.26
N ASP A 33 -6.31 -0.99 -15.18
CA ASP A 33 -4.85 -0.86 -15.33
C ASP A 33 -4.06 -1.67 -14.29
N LEU A 34 -4.65 -1.89 -13.11
CA LEU A 34 -4.10 -2.71 -12.03
C LEU A 34 -4.57 -4.17 -12.08
N GLY A 35 -5.06 -4.67 -13.23
CA GLY A 35 -5.36 -6.08 -13.41
C GLY A 35 -6.62 -6.55 -12.70
N PHE A 36 -7.62 -5.67 -12.57
CA PHE A 36 -8.92 -5.93 -11.94
C PHE A 36 -8.88 -6.40 -10.47
N ILE A 37 -7.90 -5.93 -9.68
CA ILE A 37 -7.83 -6.26 -8.25
C ILE A 37 -9.19 -6.03 -7.53
N PRO A 38 -9.56 -6.91 -6.59
CA PRO A 38 -10.77 -6.73 -5.80
C PRO A 38 -10.73 -5.42 -5.01
N LEU A 39 -11.85 -4.70 -4.96
CA LEU A 39 -11.98 -3.47 -4.17
C LEU A 39 -12.34 -3.79 -2.72
N VAL A 40 -11.39 -4.35 -1.99
CA VAL A 40 -11.46 -4.65 -0.56
C VAL A 40 -10.36 -3.90 0.19
N THR A 41 -10.38 -3.85 1.52
CA THR A 41 -9.23 -3.26 2.25
C THR A 41 -8.05 -4.24 2.19
N PRO A 42 -6.81 -3.79 1.88
CA PRO A 42 -6.37 -2.41 1.63
C PRO A 42 -6.43 -1.94 0.16
N THR A 43 -6.60 -2.85 -0.81
CA THR A 43 -6.48 -2.57 -2.26
C THR A 43 -7.45 -1.50 -2.80
N SER A 44 -8.64 -1.39 -2.22
CA SER A 44 -9.62 -0.34 -2.53
C SER A 44 -9.07 1.06 -2.31
N GLN A 45 -8.28 1.28 -1.25
CA GLN A 45 -7.63 2.56 -1.00
C GLN A 45 -6.51 2.84 -2.00
N ILE A 46 -5.77 1.83 -2.43
CA ILE A 46 -4.72 1.97 -3.45
C ILE A 46 -5.32 2.50 -4.76
N VAL A 47 -6.39 1.86 -5.25
CA VAL A 47 -7.11 2.30 -6.46
C VAL A 47 -7.67 3.71 -6.29
N GLY A 48 -8.32 3.97 -5.15
CA GLY A 48 -8.94 5.26 -4.88
C GLY A 48 -7.94 6.41 -4.83
N THR A 49 -6.84 6.25 -4.08
CA THR A 49 -5.78 7.27 -3.97
C THR A 49 -5.16 7.55 -5.33
N GLN A 50 -4.89 6.53 -6.13
CA GLN A 50 -4.34 6.73 -7.48
C GLN A 50 -5.34 7.46 -8.41
N ALA A 51 -6.63 7.13 -8.33
CA ALA A 51 -7.67 7.84 -9.09
C ALA A 51 -7.76 9.32 -8.70
N VAL A 52 -7.68 9.63 -7.41
CA VAL A 52 -7.61 11.02 -6.91
C VAL A 52 -6.38 11.73 -7.47
N LEU A 53 -5.20 11.12 -7.42
CA LEU A 53 -3.98 11.71 -7.99
C LEU A 53 -4.13 12.01 -9.49
N ASN A 54 -4.69 11.09 -10.27
CA ASN A 54 -4.92 11.28 -11.71
C ASN A 54 -5.83 12.49 -11.98
N VAL A 55 -6.92 12.62 -11.23
CA VAL A 55 -7.91 13.70 -11.40
C VAL A 55 -7.37 15.05 -10.91
N LEU A 56 -6.64 15.08 -9.80
CA LEU A 56 -6.11 16.32 -9.24
C LEU A 56 -4.94 16.87 -10.05
N THR A 57 -4.08 15.98 -10.57
CA THR A 57 -2.96 16.38 -11.43
C THR A 57 -3.38 16.71 -12.87
N GLY A 58 -4.59 16.29 -13.29
CA GLY A 58 -5.12 16.51 -14.64
C GLY A 58 -4.50 15.59 -15.70
N GLU A 59 -3.63 14.66 -15.31
CA GLU A 59 -2.90 13.76 -16.20
C GLU A 59 -2.79 12.37 -15.55
N ARG A 60 -3.29 11.34 -16.24
CA ARG A 60 -3.31 9.97 -15.71
C ARG A 60 -1.89 9.48 -15.45
N TYR A 61 -1.63 9.03 -14.23
CA TYR A 61 -0.34 8.50 -13.79
C TYR A 61 0.83 9.46 -13.96
N LYS A 62 0.60 10.79 -13.98
CA LYS A 62 1.70 11.77 -13.87
C LYS A 62 2.61 11.42 -12.68
N THR A 63 1.96 11.18 -11.54
CA THR A 63 2.58 10.57 -10.35
C THR A 63 1.95 9.20 -10.10
N ILE A 64 2.79 8.20 -9.86
CA ILE A 64 2.36 6.84 -9.48
C ILE A 64 2.57 6.72 -7.96
N ALA A 65 1.50 6.43 -7.22
CA ALA A 65 1.59 6.20 -5.78
C ALA A 65 2.46 4.97 -5.48
N LYS A 66 3.12 4.97 -4.33
CA LYS A 66 4.04 3.88 -3.93
C LYS A 66 3.35 2.53 -3.94
N GLU A 67 2.15 2.45 -3.39
CA GLU A 67 1.36 1.22 -3.29
C GLU A 67 0.89 0.75 -4.68
N THR A 68 0.52 1.67 -5.57
CA THR A 68 0.20 1.38 -6.99
C THR A 68 1.42 0.78 -7.69
N ALA A 69 2.61 1.37 -7.50
CA ALA A 69 3.84 0.85 -8.05
C ALA A 69 4.15 -0.56 -7.51
N GLY A 70 3.89 -0.82 -6.23
CA GLY A 70 4.06 -2.16 -5.65
C GLY A 70 3.14 -3.21 -6.25
N ILE A 71 1.86 -2.87 -6.54
CA ILE A 71 0.96 -3.77 -7.31
C ILE A 71 1.56 -4.07 -8.68
N LEU A 72 1.98 -3.02 -9.41
CA LEU A 72 2.56 -3.15 -10.75
C LEU A 72 3.86 -3.98 -10.75
N LYS A 73 4.67 -3.88 -9.70
CA LYS A 73 5.90 -4.66 -9.51
C LYS A 73 5.65 -6.11 -9.06
N GLY A 74 4.42 -6.47 -8.68
CA GLY A 74 4.09 -7.80 -8.15
C GLY A 74 4.43 -7.99 -6.66
N GLU A 75 4.76 -6.92 -5.94
CA GLU A 75 5.16 -6.97 -4.51
C GLU A 75 4.02 -7.43 -3.59
N TYR A 76 2.77 -7.30 -4.05
CA TYR A 76 1.56 -7.76 -3.36
C TYR A 76 1.07 -9.13 -3.85
N GLY A 77 1.77 -9.75 -4.80
CA GLY A 77 1.39 -11.00 -5.45
C GLY A 77 0.67 -10.81 -6.80
N HIS A 78 -0.02 -11.86 -7.24
CA HIS A 78 -0.64 -11.91 -8.57
C HIS A 78 -1.99 -11.20 -8.60
N THR A 79 -2.18 -10.41 -9.65
CA THR A 79 -3.47 -9.81 -10.00
C THR A 79 -4.35 -10.80 -10.77
N PRO A 80 -5.70 -10.67 -10.73
CA PRO A 80 -6.60 -11.57 -11.47
C PRO A 80 -6.34 -11.67 -12.97
N VAL A 81 -5.94 -10.56 -13.59
CA VAL A 81 -5.48 -10.50 -14.98
C VAL A 81 -4.19 -9.67 -15.06
N PRO A 82 -3.44 -9.72 -16.17
CA PRO A 82 -2.25 -8.89 -16.35
C PRO A 82 -2.54 -7.41 -16.13
N VAL A 83 -1.63 -6.73 -15.43
CA VAL A 83 -1.65 -5.27 -15.28
C VAL A 83 -1.29 -4.58 -16.60
N ASN A 84 -1.49 -3.27 -16.66
CA ASN A 84 -1.07 -2.45 -17.79
C ASN A 84 0.45 -2.54 -18.00
N ALA A 85 0.86 -3.09 -19.15
CA ALA A 85 2.27 -3.37 -19.45
C ALA A 85 3.14 -2.10 -19.51
N ALA A 86 2.61 -0.98 -20.00
CA ALA A 86 3.37 0.27 -20.09
C ALA A 86 3.62 0.88 -18.70
N LEU A 87 2.62 0.84 -17.82
CA LEU A 87 2.76 1.28 -16.44
C LEU A 87 3.72 0.38 -15.65
N GLN A 88 3.60 -0.94 -15.83
CA GLN A 88 4.50 -1.91 -15.22
C GLN A 88 5.96 -1.68 -15.65
N ALA A 89 6.21 -1.56 -16.95
CA ALA A 89 7.55 -1.28 -17.47
C ALA A 89 8.12 0.03 -16.90
N ARG A 90 7.29 1.08 -16.77
CA ARG A 90 7.70 2.36 -16.20
C ARG A 90 8.14 2.25 -14.74
N VAL A 91 7.43 1.51 -13.90
CA VAL A 91 7.80 1.38 -12.47
C VAL A 91 8.94 0.38 -12.23
N LEU A 92 9.19 -0.53 -13.17
CA LEU A 92 10.26 -1.50 -13.09
C LEU A 92 11.62 -0.92 -13.47
N GLU A 93 11.65 0.15 -14.27
CA GLU A 93 12.88 0.84 -14.68
C GLU A 93 13.94 -0.11 -15.28
N GLY A 94 13.48 -1.10 -16.07
CA GLY A 94 14.34 -2.13 -16.67
C GLY A 94 14.52 -3.39 -15.82
N GLY A 95 13.98 -3.43 -14.61
CA GLY A 95 13.89 -4.64 -13.78
C GLY A 95 12.80 -5.62 -14.24
N ALA A 96 12.72 -6.76 -13.55
CA ALA A 96 11.68 -7.78 -13.76
C ALA A 96 10.64 -7.72 -12.64
N PRO A 97 9.35 -7.98 -12.93
CA PRO A 97 8.33 -8.06 -11.89
C PRO A 97 8.55 -9.26 -10.97
N VAL A 98 8.14 -9.13 -9.72
CA VAL A 98 8.06 -10.24 -8.75
C VAL A 98 6.97 -11.20 -9.22
N THR A 99 7.35 -12.46 -9.43
CA THR A 99 6.47 -13.53 -9.91
C THR A 99 6.39 -14.71 -8.95
N CYS A 100 7.14 -14.69 -7.84
CA CYS A 100 7.03 -15.67 -6.76
C CYS A 100 6.07 -15.20 -5.67
N ARG A 101 5.91 -16.01 -4.60
CA ARG A 101 5.21 -15.56 -3.39
C ARG A 101 6.09 -14.52 -2.69
N PRO A 102 5.63 -13.28 -2.42
CA PRO A 102 6.50 -12.20 -1.92
C PRO A 102 7.28 -12.54 -0.63
N ALA A 103 6.68 -13.33 0.27
CA ALA A 103 7.34 -13.77 1.49
C ALA A 103 8.59 -14.64 1.27
N ASP A 104 8.76 -15.23 0.08
CA ASP A 104 9.96 -16.00 -0.27
C ASP A 104 11.21 -15.11 -0.42
N LEU A 105 11.01 -13.79 -0.55
CA LEU A 105 12.08 -12.79 -0.63
C LEU A 105 12.44 -12.18 0.73
N LEU A 106 11.68 -12.50 1.79
CA LEU A 106 11.90 -11.98 3.14
C LEU A 106 12.82 -12.92 3.94
N LYS A 107 13.67 -12.33 4.77
CA LYS A 107 14.48 -13.09 5.74
C LYS A 107 13.65 -13.33 7.01
N PRO A 108 13.91 -14.40 7.80
CA PRO A 108 13.31 -14.55 9.11
C PRO A 108 13.71 -13.39 10.05
N GLU A 109 12.74 -12.70 10.64
CA GLU A 109 12.98 -11.45 11.40
C GLU A 109 12.90 -11.61 12.92
N LEU A 110 12.34 -12.72 13.42
CA LEU A 110 11.95 -12.83 14.83
C LEU A 110 13.12 -12.66 15.81
N ALA A 111 14.25 -13.31 15.54
CA ALA A 111 15.42 -13.25 16.44
C ALA A 111 16.00 -11.82 16.54
N GLU A 112 15.97 -11.07 15.44
CA GLU A 112 16.44 -9.68 15.40
C GLU A 112 15.46 -8.77 16.15
N LEU A 113 14.16 -8.93 15.91
CA LEU A 113 13.09 -8.18 16.59
C LEU A 113 13.11 -8.41 18.11
N GLU A 114 13.29 -9.65 18.56
CA GLU A 114 13.39 -9.96 19.99
C GLU A 114 14.57 -9.25 20.66
N ALA A 115 15.74 -9.25 20.02
CA ALA A 115 16.92 -8.59 20.54
C ALA A 115 16.73 -7.07 20.61
N ASP A 116 16.15 -6.49 19.56
CA ASP A 116 15.93 -5.05 19.46
C ASP A 116 14.89 -4.55 20.47
N VAL A 117 13.77 -5.25 20.64
CA VAL A 117 12.73 -4.89 21.60
C VAL A 117 13.25 -4.96 23.03
N ARG A 118 14.00 -6.02 23.39
CA ARG A 118 14.62 -6.13 24.72
C ARG A 118 15.61 -5.01 24.99
N ARG A 119 16.46 -4.67 24.01
CA ARG A 119 17.41 -3.55 24.11
C ARG A 119 16.67 -2.23 24.34
N GLN A 120 15.69 -1.92 23.50
CA GLN A 120 14.93 -0.67 23.62
C GLN A 120 14.15 -0.58 24.93
N ALA A 121 13.58 -1.69 25.41
CA ALA A 121 12.86 -1.73 26.68
C ALA A 121 13.80 -1.43 27.86
N GLN A 122 15.02 -1.98 27.86
CA GLN A 122 16.04 -1.68 28.87
C GLN A 122 16.48 -0.21 28.82
N GLU A 123 16.78 0.32 27.64
CA GLU A 123 17.21 1.71 27.45
C GLU A 123 16.13 2.72 27.90
N LYS A 124 14.86 2.39 27.65
CA LYS A 124 13.71 3.25 27.99
C LYS A 124 13.12 2.97 29.37
N GLY A 125 13.65 1.97 30.11
CA GLY A 125 13.12 1.56 31.40
C GLY A 125 11.68 1.02 31.36
N ILE A 126 11.29 0.43 30.23
CA ILE A 126 9.95 -0.14 30.02
C ILE A 126 9.96 -1.60 30.48
N THR A 127 9.04 -1.95 31.37
CA THR A 127 8.82 -3.33 31.78
C THR A 127 7.98 -4.05 30.72
N LEU A 128 8.56 -5.09 30.11
CA LEU A 128 7.84 -5.99 29.21
C LEU A 128 6.87 -6.89 29.97
N ALA A 129 5.86 -7.40 29.27
CA ALA A 129 4.93 -8.40 29.76
C ALA A 129 5.66 -9.69 30.20
N GLY A 130 5.00 -10.48 31.05
CA GLY A 130 5.54 -11.78 31.50
C GLY A 130 5.87 -12.72 30.33
N ASN A 131 5.12 -12.61 29.23
CA ASN A 131 5.41 -13.27 27.96
C ASN A 131 5.92 -12.24 26.94
N ALA A 132 7.21 -11.89 27.00
CA ALA A 132 7.80 -10.82 26.20
C ALA A 132 7.63 -10.96 24.68
N ILE A 133 7.35 -12.17 24.18
CA ILE A 133 7.06 -12.39 22.75
C ILE A 133 5.83 -11.62 22.28
N ASP A 134 4.83 -11.40 23.15
CA ASP A 134 3.61 -10.68 22.79
C ASP A 134 3.91 -9.20 22.54
N ASP A 135 4.84 -8.62 23.30
CA ASP A 135 5.34 -7.26 23.06
C ASP A 135 6.19 -7.20 21.79
N VAL A 136 7.02 -8.22 21.54
CA VAL A 136 7.83 -8.30 20.32
C VAL A 136 6.94 -8.33 19.09
N LEU A 137 5.88 -9.13 19.10
CA LEU A 137 4.91 -9.19 18.02
C LEU A 137 4.12 -7.89 17.88
N THR A 138 3.76 -7.24 18.99
CA THR A 138 3.11 -5.92 18.98
C THR A 138 4.00 -4.88 18.30
N VAL A 139 5.26 -4.79 18.68
CA VAL A 139 6.23 -3.85 18.09
C VAL A 139 6.53 -4.20 16.63
N ALA A 140 6.58 -5.48 16.28
CA ALA A 140 6.76 -5.92 14.89
C ALA A 140 5.59 -5.48 13.99
N LEU A 141 4.35 -5.55 14.50
CA LEU A 141 3.15 -5.12 13.77
C LEU A 141 2.99 -3.59 13.75
N PHE A 142 3.41 -2.91 14.83
CA PHE A 142 3.20 -1.47 15.04
C PHE A 142 4.43 -0.78 15.67
N PRO A 143 5.54 -0.60 14.95
CA PRO A 143 6.81 -0.16 15.54
C PRO A 143 6.83 1.27 16.11
N GLN A 144 5.84 2.11 15.79
CA GLN A 144 5.76 3.52 16.20
C GLN A 144 4.55 3.86 17.09
N ILE A 145 3.58 2.94 17.22
CA ILE A 145 2.36 3.14 18.04
C ILE A 145 2.61 2.53 19.41
#